data_AF-A0A3C1KFG3-F1
#
_entry.id   AF-A0A3C1KFG3-F1
#
_cell.length_a   1.000
_cell.length_b   1.000
_cell.length_c   1.000
_cell.angle_alpha   90.00
_cell.angle_beta   90.00
_cell.angle_gamma   90.00
#
_symmetry.space_group_name_H-M   'P 1'
#
loop_
_entity.id
_entity.type
_entity.pdbx_description
1 polymer ?
#
loop_
_entity_poly.entity_id
_entity_poly.type
_entity_poly.pdbx_seq_one_letter_code
_entity_poly.pdbx_strand_id
1 'polypeptide(L)'
;ASLYLLATPTLVLLGVGASFAIPPIRDEIENVSMLNPGVHGFSEVLYAFTSAANNNGSAFAGLTANTGWLDAALAVAMLLGRFVPIVLVLALAGSLAAQGTLPTTAGTLPTHRPQFVGLLIGVSIIFTALTYFPVLALGPLAEGLS
;
A
#
# COMPACT_ATOMS: atom_id res chain seq x y z
N ALA A 1 2.99 13.92 -8.75
CA ALA A 1 2.66 12.52 -9.11
C ALA A 1 3.38 11.50 -8.22
N SER A 2 4.70 11.58 -8.07
CA SER A 2 5.49 10.65 -7.22
C SER A 2 5.01 10.55 -5.77
N LEU A 3 4.69 11.67 -5.10
CA LEU A 3 4.17 11.64 -3.73
C LEU A 3 2.84 10.90 -3.58
N TYR A 4 1.99 10.90 -4.62
CA TYR A 4 0.73 10.16 -4.61
C TYR A 4 1.00 8.65 -4.59
N LEU A 5 1.92 8.19 -5.45
CA LEU A 5 2.28 6.78 -5.57
C LEU A 5 2.95 6.25 -4.30
N LEU A 6 3.65 7.10 -3.56
CA LEU A 6 4.35 6.73 -2.32
C LEU A 6 3.45 6.76 -1.08
N ALA A 7 2.28 7.42 -1.12
CA ALA A 7 1.44 7.59 0.05
C ALA A 7 1.01 6.25 0.66
N THR A 8 0.42 5.34 -0.13
CA THR A 8 -0.08 4.07 0.41
C THR A 8 1.04 3.12 0.83
N PRO A 9 2.12 2.90 0.04
CA PRO A 9 3.19 2.00 0.49
C PRO A 9 3.91 2.50 1.73
N THR A 10 4.12 3.80 1.88
CA THR A 10 4.73 4.37 3.10
C THR A 10 3.86 4.08 4.32
N LEU A 11 2.53 4.24 4.22
CA LEU A 11 1.63 3.94 5.33
C LEU A 11 1.63 2.45 5.70
N VAL A 12 1.65 1.56 4.71
CA VAL A 12 1.71 0.11 4.95
C VAL A 12 3.01 -0.27 5.65
N LEU A 13 4.14 0.12 5.09
CA LEU A 13 5.46 -0.28 5.59
C LEU A 13 5.76 0.34 6.97
N LEU A 14 5.36 1.59 7.20
CA LEU A 14 5.52 2.22 8.52
C LEU A 14 4.57 1.61 9.55
N GLY A 15 3.32 1.31 9.19
CA GLY A 15 2.35 0.71 10.10
C GLY A 15 2.76 -0.70 10.54
N VAL A 16 3.17 -1.53 9.58
CA VAL A 16 3.72 -2.86 9.85
C VAL A 16 5.02 -2.75 10.64
N GLY A 17 5.94 -1.88 10.24
CA GLY A 17 7.20 -1.66 10.93
C GLY A 17 7.00 -1.24 12.39
N ALA A 18 6.12 -0.28 12.66
CA ALA A 18 5.81 0.18 14.01
C ALA A 18 5.16 -0.93 14.88
N SER A 19 4.36 -1.80 14.27
CA SER A 19 3.71 -2.92 14.95
C SER A 19 4.71 -3.96 15.48
N PHE A 20 5.88 -4.10 14.84
CA PHE A 20 6.91 -5.06 15.26
C PHE A 20 8.16 -4.41 15.89
N ALA A 21 8.39 -3.11 15.72
CA ALA A 21 9.58 -2.43 16.23
C ALA A 21 9.47 -1.96 17.69
N ILE A 22 8.24 -1.78 18.21
CA ILE A 22 7.99 -1.25 19.55
C ILE A 22 7.63 -2.43 20.48
N PRO A 23 8.46 -2.79 21.48
CA PRO A 23 8.27 -4.01 22.27
C PRO A 23 6.87 -4.23 22.86
N PRO A 24 6.25 -3.26 23.56
CA PRO A 24 4.92 -3.49 24.13
C PRO A 24 3.83 -3.68 23.06
N ILE A 25 3.98 -3.04 21.89
CA ILE A 25 3.05 -3.20 20.78
C ILE A 25 3.24 -4.55 20.12
N ARG A 26 4.50 -4.95 19.91
CA ARG A 26 4.85 -6.26 19.37
C ARG A 26 4.28 -7.38 20.25
N ASP A 27 4.40 -7.25 21.56
CA ASP A 27 3.85 -8.24 22.50
C ASP A 27 2.33 -8.33 22.40
N GLU A 28 1.60 -7.22 22.23
CA GLU A 28 0.16 -7.21 21.99
C GLU A 28 -0.18 -7.85 20.62
N ILE A 29 0.57 -7.53 19.58
CA ILE A 29 0.39 -8.09 18.24
C ILE A 29 0.55 -9.62 18.25
N GLU A 30 1.64 -10.13 18.83
CA GLU A 30 1.97 -11.55 18.81
C GLU A 30 1.09 -12.38 19.74
N ASN A 31 0.67 -11.83 20.90
CA ASN A 31 -0.05 -12.61 21.92
C ASN A 31 -1.57 -12.38 21.93
N VAL A 32 -2.07 -11.31 21.30
CA VAL A 32 -3.50 -10.94 21.32
C VAL A 32 -4.08 -10.85 19.91
N SER A 33 -3.40 -10.14 19.00
CA SER A 33 -3.97 -9.84 17.69
C SER A 33 -3.82 -10.96 16.66
N MET A 34 -2.63 -11.54 16.52
CA MET A 34 -2.37 -12.61 15.55
C MET A 34 -3.08 -13.90 15.95
N LEU A 35 -3.79 -14.51 15.00
CA LEU A 35 -4.40 -15.83 15.22
C LEU A 35 -3.40 -16.94 14.93
N ASN A 36 -2.62 -16.77 13.87
CA ASN A 36 -1.65 -17.76 13.44
C ASN A 36 -0.23 -17.35 13.84
N PRO A 37 0.58 -18.25 14.41
CA PRO A 37 1.98 -17.94 14.69
C PRO A 37 2.82 -17.89 13.40
N GLY A 38 4.03 -17.33 13.51
CA GLY A 38 5.02 -17.36 12.43
C GLY A 38 4.65 -16.49 11.21
N VAL A 39 5.01 -16.96 10.01
CA VAL A 39 4.93 -16.17 8.76
C VAL A 39 3.49 -15.85 8.34
N HIS A 40 2.52 -16.70 8.70
CA HIS A 40 1.11 -16.42 8.40
C HIS A 40 0.57 -15.27 9.24
N GLY A 41 0.89 -15.21 10.54
CA GLY A 41 0.48 -14.08 11.38
C GLY A 41 1.15 -12.78 10.98
N PHE A 42 2.40 -12.82 10.49
CA PHE A 42 3.00 -11.65 9.86
C PHE A 42 2.17 -11.18 8.65
N SER A 43 1.70 -12.13 7.84
CA SER A 43 0.84 -11.87 6.69
C SER A 43 -0.53 -11.31 7.10
N GLU A 44 -1.10 -11.73 8.24
CA GLU A 44 -2.33 -11.16 8.81
C GLU A 44 -2.17 -9.66 9.10
N VAL A 45 -1.09 -9.26 9.77
CA VAL A 45 -0.81 -7.86 10.10
C VAL A 45 -0.51 -7.05 8.84
N LEU A 46 0.33 -7.60 7.95
CA LEU A 46 0.63 -6.98 6.65
C LEU A 46 -0.64 -6.72 5.85
N TYR A 47 -1.54 -7.70 5.79
CA TYR A 47 -2.77 -7.59 5.03
C TYR A 47 -3.71 -6.54 5.63
N ALA A 48 -3.82 -6.46 6.96
CA ALA A 48 -4.62 -5.45 7.64
C ALA A 48 -4.17 -4.03 7.29
N PHE A 49 -2.87 -3.73 7.37
CA PHE A 49 -2.34 -2.43 6.98
C PHE A 49 -2.46 -2.17 5.47
N THR A 50 -2.24 -3.19 4.64
CA THR A 50 -2.40 -3.08 3.17
C THR A 50 -3.84 -2.71 2.82
N SER A 51 -4.82 -3.40 3.39
CA SER A 51 -6.23 -3.15 3.15
C SER A 51 -6.66 -1.77 3.67
N ALA A 52 -6.26 -1.41 4.89
CA ALA A 52 -6.58 -0.13 5.52
C ALA A 52 -6.00 1.06 4.74
N ALA A 53 -4.69 1.04 4.45
CA ALA A 53 -4.01 2.13 3.74
C ALA A 53 -4.49 2.29 2.29
N ASN A 54 -4.98 1.21 1.65
CA ASN A 54 -5.57 1.27 0.31
C ASN A 54 -7.10 1.43 0.33
N ASN A 55 -7.71 1.60 1.51
CA ASN A 55 -9.16 1.73 1.71
C ASN A 55 -9.98 0.62 1.02
N ASN A 56 -9.47 -0.63 1.03
CA ASN A 56 -10.16 -1.78 0.43
C ASN A 56 -11.29 -2.28 1.35
N GLY A 57 -10.96 -2.52 2.63
CA GLY A 57 -11.90 -2.99 3.65
C GLY A 57 -11.94 -4.51 3.82
N SER A 58 -11.21 -5.28 3.01
CA SER A 58 -11.01 -6.71 3.22
C SER A 58 -10.14 -7.00 4.46
N ALA A 59 -10.29 -8.18 5.05
CA ALA A 59 -9.44 -8.67 6.14
C ALA A 59 -9.28 -10.20 6.05
N PHE A 60 -8.18 -10.73 6.60
CA PHE A 60 -8.06 -12.18 6.84
C PHE A 60 -9.04 -12.69 7.90
N ALA A 61 -9.64 -11.79 8.69
CA ALA A 61 -10.65 -12.06 9.73
C ALA A 61 -10.18 -12.96 10.89
N GLY A 62 -8.99 -13.56 10.82
CA GLY A 62 -8.31 -14.16 11.98
C GLY A 62 -7.70 -13.11 12.92
N LEU A 63 -7.19 -12.00 12.37
CA LEU A 63 -6.57 -10.94 13.16
C LEU A 63 -7.59 -10.22 14.06
N THR A 64 -7.35 -10.20 15.37
CA THR A 64 -8.11 -9.37 16.32
C THR A 64 -7.62 -7.93 16.27
N ALA A 65 -8.34 -7.10 15.52
CA ALA A 65 -8.03 -5.68 15.34
C ALA A 65 -8.62 -4.75 16.40
N ASN A 66 -9.53 -5.25 17.26
CA ASN A 66 -10.14 -4.50 18.37
C ASN A 66 -9.17 -4.34 19.56
N THR A 67 -7.98 -3.82 19.28
CA THR A 67 -6.92 -3.50 20.24
C THR A 67 -6.58 -2.02 20.11
N GLY A 68 -6.16 -1.41 21.21
CA GLY A 68 -5.93 0.05 21.24
C GLY A 68 -4.94 0.52 20.18
N TRP A 69 -3.91 -0.28 19.91
CA TRP A 69 -2.96 0.00 18.82
C TRP A 69 -3.57 -0.17 17.43
N LEU A 70 -4.15 -1.34 17.11
CA LEU A 70 -4.59 -1.62 15.75
C LEU A 70 -5.79 -0.76 15.34
N ASP A 71 -6.75 -0.50 16.23
CA ASP A 71 -7.85 0.41 15.93
C ASP A 71 -7.33 1.81 15.56
N ALA A 72 -6.41 2.36 16.35
CA ALA A 72 -5.85 3.68 16.10
C ALA A 72 -4.96 3.71 14.85
N ALA A 73 -4.06 2.74 14.70
CA ALA A 73 -3.11 2.70 13.60
C ALA A 73 -3.81 2.45 12.25
N LEU A 74 -4.78 1.55 12.20
CA LEU A 74 -5.56 1.29 10.98
C LEU A 74 -6.48 2.47 10.66
N ALA A 75 -7.08 3.13 11.66
CA ALA A 75 -7.86 4.35 11.44
C ALA A 75 -7.01 5.47 10.83
N VAL A 76 -5.80 5.70 11.34
CA VAL A 76 -4.85 6.66 10.77
C VAL A 76 -4.43 6.26 9.36
N ALA A 77 -4.13 4.97 9.12
CA ALA A 77 -3.79 4.46 7.80
C ALA A 77 -4.92 4.69 6.79
N MET A 78 -6.17 4.44 7.17
CA MET A 78 -7.34 4.70 6.32
C MET A 78 -7.52 6.19 6.05
N LEU A 79 -7.40 7.04 7.08
CA LEU A 79 -7.56 8.49 6.96
C LEU A 79 -6.53 9.08 6.00
N LEU A 80 -5.25 8.78 6.23
CA LEU A 80 -4.15 9.29 5.42
C LEU A 80 -4.16 8.66 4.02
N GLY A 81 -4.42 7.36 3.92
CA GLY A 81 -4.53 6.61 2.67
C GLY A 81 -5.65 7.12 1.77
N ARG A 82 -6.69 7.73 2.35
CA ARG A 82 -7.78 8.36 1.59
C ARG A 82 -7.48 9.80 1.23
N PHE A 83 -7.22 10.64 2.23
CA PHE A 83 -7.26 12.09 2.03
C PHE A 83 -5.96 12.67 1.49
N VAL A 84 -4.78 12.11 1.82
CA VAL A 84 -3.51 12.58 1.26
C VAL A 84 -3.49 12.37 -0.27
N PRO A 85 -3.83 11.18 -0.81
CA PRO A 85 -3.95 10.98 -2.25
C PRO A 85 -4.95 11.92 -2.93
N ILE A 86 -6.11 12.17 -2.31
CA ILE A 86 -7.12 13.11 -2.85
C ILE A 86 -6.54 14.52 -2.98
N VAL A 87 -5.92 15.05 -1.94
CA VAL A 87 -5.31 16.39 -1.96
C VAL A 87 -4.23 16.49 -3.05
N LEU A 88 -3.39 15.47 -3.17
CA LEU A 88 -2.32 15.42 -4.18
C LEU A 88 -2.88 15.34 -5.61
N VAL A 89 -3.97 14.61 -5.84
CA VAL A 89 -4.63 14.53 -7.15
C VAL A 89 -5.31 15.84 -7.51
N LEU A 90 -5.97 16.50 -6.56
CA LEU A 90 -6.57 17.82 -6.80
C LEU A 90 -5.52 18.88 -7.13
N ALA A 91 -4.38 18.87 -6.43
CA ALA A 91 -3.25 19.73 -6.75
C ALA A 91 -2.67 19.45 -8.16
N LEU A 92 -2.56 18.17 -8.53
CA LEU A 92 -2.15 17.78 -9.89
C LEU A 92 -3.15 18.24 -10.94
N ALA A 93 -4.45 18.08 -10.68
CA ALA A 93 -5.51 18.53 -11.57
C ALA A 93 -5.47 20.05 -11.79
N GLY A 94 -5.27 20.84 -10.73
CA GLY A 94 -5.08 22.29 -10.84
C GLY A 94 -3.85 22.68 -11.66
N SER A 95 -2.73 21.97 -11.47
CA SER A 95 -1.51 22.16 -12.26
C SER A 95 -1.71 21.85 -13.74
N LEU A 96 -2.46 20.80 -14.08
CA LEU A 96 -2.78 20.44 -15.46
C LEU A 96 -3.81 21.38 -16.10
N ALA A 97 -4.80 21.86 -15.33
CA ALA A 97 -5.81 22.79 -15.83
C ALA A 97 -5.22 24.15 -16.26
N ALA A 98 -4.10 24.56 -15.64
CA ALA A 98 -3.36 25.75 -16.04
C ALA A 98 -2.51 25.55 -17.32
N GLN A 99 -2.34 24.32 -17.80
CA GLN A 99 -1.53 24.01 -18.98
C GLN A 99 -2.40 24.00 -20.25
N GLY A 100 -1.85 24.54 -21.34
CA GLY A 100 -2.48 24.45 -22.66
C GLY A 100 -2.24 23.08 -23.31
N THR A 101 -3.16 22.65 -24.17
CA THR A 101 -2.98 21.46 -25.00
C THR A 101 -2.02 21.77 -26.16
N LEU A 102 -1.05 20.88 -26.40
CA LEU A 102 -0.10 21.01 -27.50
C LEU A 102 -0.53 20.15 -28.71
N PRO A 103 -0.27 20.60 -29.96
CA PRO A 103 -0.56 19.80 -31.13
C PRO A 103 0.33 18.56 -31.20
N THR A 104 -0.18 17.49 -31.80
CA THR A 104 0.56 16.26 -32.05
C THR A 104 1.73 16.51 -33.00
N THR A 105 2.91 16.01 -32.64
CA THR A 105 4.14 16.11 -33.45
C THR A 105 4.70 14.72 -33.73
N ALA A 106 5.76 14.64 -34.54
CA ALA A 106 6.50 13.40 -34.76
C ALA A 106 7.09 12.79 -33.47
N GLY A 107 7.30 13.60 -32.42
CA GLY A 107 7.78 13.15 -31.12
C GLY A 107 6.69 12.72 -30.13
N THR A 108 5.40 12.87 -30.48
CA THR A 108 4.29 12.54 -29.57
C THR A 108 4.05 11.02 -29.54
N LEU A 109 4.20 10.41 -28.36
CA LEU A 109 3.95 8.98 -28.17
C LEU A 109 2.44 8.66 -28.17
N PRO A 110 1.93 7.76 -29.03
CA PRO A 110 0.52 7.36 -29.01
C PRO A 110 0.17 6.53 -27.76
N THR A 111 -0.68 7.07 -26.88
CA THR A 111 -1.06 6.44 -25.59
C THR A 111 -2.19 5.41 -25.67
N HIS A 112 -2.73 5.13 -26.86
CA HIS A 112 -3.86 4.22 -27.09
C HIS A 112 -3.47 2.90 -27.77
N ARG A 113 -2.20 2.73 -28.14
CA ARG A 113 -1.72 1.54 -28.87
C ARG A 113 -1.26 0.45 -27.91
N PRO A 114 -1.20 -0.83 -28.34
CA PRO A 114 -0.72 -1.93 -27.52
C PRO A 114 0.67 -1.69 -26.89
N GLN A 115 1.56 -0.94 -27.55
CA GLN A 115 2.87 -0.59 -26.99
C GLN A 115 2.74 0.20 -25.68
N PHE A 116 1.81 1.17 -25.62
CA PHE A 116 1.60 1.95 -24.41
C PHE A 116 0.89 1.13 -23.33
N VAL A 117 -0.03 0.23 -23.72
CA VAL A 117 -0.65 -0.73 -22.79
C VAL A 117 0.42 -1.61 -22.13
N GLY A 118 1.32 -2.18 -22.92
CA GLY A 118 2.45 -2.97 -22.42
C GLY A 118 3.38 -2.17 -21.50
N LEU A 119 3.70 -0.94 -21.88
CA LEU A 119 4.48 -0.03 -21.04
C LEU A 119 3.81 0.22 -19.69
N LEU A 120 2.51 0.54 -19.68
CA LEU A 120 1.75 0.86 -18.47
C LEU A 120 1.66 -0.35 -17.54
N ILE A 121 1.38 -1.54 -18.09
CA ILE A 121 1.37 -2.80 -17.33
C ILE A 121 2.76 -3.07 -16.73
N GLY A 122 3.81 -2.99 -17.55
CA GLY A 122 5.18 -3.24 -17.11
C GLY A 122 5.61 -2.33 -15.97
N VAL A 123 5.38 -1.02 -16.10
CA VAL A 123 5.70 -0.05 -15.05
C VAL A 123 4.89 -0.32 -13.78
N SER A 124 3.60 -0.65 -13.89
CA SER A 124 2.73 -0.93 -12.74
C SER A 124 3.18 -2.17 -11.97
N ILE A 125 3.52 -3.25 -12.68
CA ILE A 125 4.04 -4.49 -12.07
C ILE A 125 5.39 -4.25 -11.41
N ILE A 126 6.34 -3.64 -12.13
CA ILE A 126 7.69 -3.39 -11.61
C ILE A 126 7.62 -2.50 -10.36
N PHE A 127 6.84 -1.42 -10.41
CA PHE A 127 6.69 -0.53 -9.27
C PHE A 127 6.12 -1.26 -8.03
N THR A 128 5.03 -2.00 -8.22
CA THR A 128 4.38 -2.74 -7.12
C THR A 128 5.29 -3.84 -6.58
N ALA A 129 5.92 -4.62 -7.47
CA ALA A 129 6.83 -5.68 -7.10
C ALA A 129 8.00 -5.12 -6.29
N LEU A 130 8.73 -4.13 -6.79
CA LEU A 130 9.88 -3.56 -6.07
C LEU A 130 9.50 -2.95 -4.71
N THR A 131 8.29 -2.45 -4.58
CA THR A 131 7.80 -1.83 -3.34
C THR A 131 7.46 -2.86 -2.26
N TYR A 132 6.78 -3.95 -2.63
CA TYR A 132 6.26 -4.93 -1.67
C TYR A 132 7.07 -6.23 -1.60
N PHE A 133 8.00 -6.45 -2.53
CA PHE A 133 8.77 -7.70 -2.63
C PHE A 133 9.42 -8.13 -1.30
N PRO A 134 10.12 -7.26 -0.54
CA PRO A 134 10.75 -7.68 0.70
C PRO A 134 9.74 -8.24 1.71
N VAL A 135 8.56 -7.65 1.77
CA VAL A 135 7.54 -7.99 2.76
C VAL A 135 6.71 -9.20 2.32
N LEU A 136 6.46 -9.33 1.02
CA LEU A 136 5.87 -10.54 0.44
C LEU A 136 6.79 -11.77 0.60
N ALA A 137 8.11 -11.56 0.49
CA ALA A 137 9.12 -12.60 0.72
C ALA A 137 9.10 -13.13 2.16
N LEU A 138 8.84 -12.27 3.15
CA LEU A 138 8.83 -12.63 4.57
C LEU A 138 7.48 -13.20 5.05
N GLY A 139 6.41 -13.00 4.30
CA GLY A 139 5.07 -13.50 4.64
C GLY A 139 4.60 -14.60 3.68
N PRO A 140 3.73 -14.28 2.70
CA PRO A 140 3.03 -15.27 1.91
C PRO A 140 3.95 -16.15 1.03
N LEU A 141 5.07 -15.60 0.54
CA LEU A 141 6.01 -16.41 -0.25
C LEU A 141 6.81 -17.38 0.61
N ALA A 142 7.16 -16.99 1.84
CA ALA A 142 7.80 -17.90 2.79
C ALA A 142 6.84 -19.03 3.18
N GLU A 143 5.58 -18.69 3.45
CA GLU A 143 4.53 -19.69 3.76
C GLU A 143 4.28 -20.65 2.60
N GLY A 144 4.22 -20.16 1.35
CA GLY A 144 4.02 -21.02 0.19
C GLY A 144 5.18 -21.98 -0.11
N LEU A 145 6.34 -21.78 0.52
CA LEU A 145 7.54 -22.61 0.35
C LEU A 145 7.85 -23.53 1.55
N SER A 146 7.10 -23.41 2.65
CA SER A 146 7.24 -24.22 3.86
C SER A 146 6.33 -25.44 3.85
#